data_AF-A0A090WW58-F1
#
_entry.id   AF-A0A090WW58-F1
#
_cell.length_a   1.000
_cell.length_b   1.000
_cell.length_c   1.000
_cell.angle_alpha   90.00
_cell.angle_beta   90.00
_cell.angle_gamma   90.00
#
_symmetry.space_group_name_H-M   'P 1'
#
loop_
_entity.id
_entity.type
_entity.pdbx_description
1 polymer ?
#
loop_
_entity_poly.entity_id
_entity_poly.type
_entity_poly.pdbx_seq_one_letter_code
_entity_poly.pdbx_strand_id
1 'polypeptide(L)'
;MPVDVEDMTTKHNPMMTDADMAMKMDPIYKEISLRFKNDFDAFSDAFARAWFKLTHRDMGPKDRWFGPDVPQEELIWQDPIPKGNYDYDVEAVKAKIAATGLSISELVSTAWDSARTFRGSDFRGGANGARIRLEPQKNWAGNEPAQLQNVLSVLEPIAAEFGISIADTIVLAGNVGVEKAIRKAGMVVDVPFAPGRGDASQEMTDAESFESMEPLADGYRNWQKKEYVVSQKKCC
;
A
#
# COMPACT_ATOMS: atom_id res chain seq x y z
N MET A 1 34.38 -7.98 33.49
CA MET A 1 34.25 -9.23 32.71
C MET A 1 32.96 -9.90 33.12
N PRO A 2 32.04 -10.16 32.17
CA PRO A 2 30.82 -10.91 32.45
C PRO A 2 31.13 -12.24 33.13
N VAL A 3 30.23 -12.67 34.01
CA VAL A 3 30.28 -13.99 34.64
C VAL A 3 29.87 -15.07 33.63
N ASP A 4 30.36 -16.28 33.84
CA ASP A 4 29.89 -17.44 33.10
C ASP A 4 28.39 -17.69 33.36
N VAL A 5 27.67 -18.22 32.36
CA VAL A 5 26.22 -18.42 32.43
C VAL A 5 25.83 -19.58 33.34
N GLU A 6 26.75 -20.52 33.59
CA GLU A 6 26.56 -21.69 34.45
C GLU A 6 27.36 -21.58 35.76
N ASP A 7 28.45 -20.79 35.79
CA ASP A 7 29.32 -20.61 36.97
C ASP A 7 29.58 -19.13 37.33
N MET A 8 28.99 -18.68 38.44
CA MET A 8 29.14 -17.31 38.95
C MET A 8 30.55 -16.94 39.42
N THR A 9 31.47 -17.91 39.56
CA THR A 9 32.86 -17.67 39.97
C THR A 9 33.82 -17.46 38.80
N THR A 10 33.47 -17.97 37.62
CA THR A 10 34.26 -17.82 36.38
C THR A 10 33.87 -16.53 35.64
N LYS A 11 34.85 -15.86 35.02
CA LYS A 11 34.65 -14.61 34.27
C LYS A 11 35.29 -14.68 32.87
N HIS A 12 34.62 -14.10 31.88
CA HIS A 12 35.03 -14.12 30.47
C HIS A 12 35.29 -12.73 29.88
N ASN A 13 36.13 -12.68 28.85
CA ASN A 13 36.28 -11.47 28.04
C ASN A 13 35.06 -11.29 27.12
N PRO A 14 34.48 -10.08 27.01
CA PRO A 14 33.45 -9.81 26.02
C PRO A 14 33.98 -10.09 24.60
N MET A 15 33.14 -10.71 23.77
CA MET A 15 33.39 -10.88 22.35
C MET A 15 32.47 -9.95 21.54
N MET A 16 32.88 -9.67 20.31
CA MET A 16 32.08 -8.94 19.31
C MET A 16 32.10 -9.76 18.02
N THR A 17 30.96 -9.86 17.37
CA THR A 17 30.85 -10.48 16.04
C THR A 17 31.29 -9.51 14.95
N ASP A 18 31.45 -10.00 13.73
CA ASP A 18 31.72 -9.15 12.58
C ASP A 18 30.59 -8.13 12.33
N ALA A 19 29.34 -8.50 12.63
CA ALA A 19 28.19 -7.60 12.52
C ALA A 19 28.25 -6.47 13.58
N ASP A 20 28.63 -6.80 14.82
CA ASP A 20 28.83 -5.79 15.87
C ASP A 20 29.98 -4.83 15.49
N MET A 21 31.06 -5.38 14.92
CA MET A 21 32.19 -4.59 14.47
C MET A 21 31.84 -3.72 13.26
N ALA A 22 30.97 -4.17 12.36
CA ALA A 22 30.50 -3.37 11.23
C ALA A 22 29.84 -2.06 11.69
N MET A 23 29.06 -2.09 12.77
CA MET A 23 28.41 -0.90 13.35
C MET A 23 29.43 0.15 13.83
N LYS A 24 30.65 -0.27 14.16
CA LYS A 24 31.76 0.61 14.58
C LYS A 24 32.64 1.04 13.41
N MET A 25 32.83 0.18 12.42
CA MET A 25 33.82 0.37 11.35
C MET A 25 33.26 1.11 10.14
N ASP A 26 31.99 0.90 9.80
CA ASP A 26 31.30 1.65 8.75
C ASP A 26 31.09 3.12 9.18
N PRO A 27 31.46 4.12 8.36
CA PRO A 27 31.34 5.53 8.75
C PRO A 27 29.91 5.97 9.12
N ILE A 28 28.89 5.48 8.41
CA ILE A 28 27.49 5.87 8.62
C ILE A 28 26.97 5.22 9.90
N TYR A 29 27.17 3.91 10.07
CA TYR A 29 26.75 3.24 11.30
C TYR A 29 27.53 3.69 12.52
N LYS A 30 28.80 4.07 12.37
CA LYS A 30 29.61 4.61 13.46
C LYS A 30 29.04 5.93 13.96
N GLU A 31 28.60 6.82 13.07
CA GLU A 31 27.97 8.08 13.45
C GLU A 31 26.70 7.84 14.29
N ILE A 32 25.83 6.93 13.82
CA ILE A 32 24.60 6.54 14.54
C ILE A 32 24.94 5.89 15.90
N SER A 33 25.92 4.99 15.92
CA SER A 33 26.36 4.31 17.14
C SER A 33 26.95 5.28 18.16
N LEU A 34 27.71 6.29 17.71
CA LEU A 34 28.24 7.34 18.57
C LEU A 34 27.13 8.25 19.10
N ARG A 35 26.12 8.56 18.29
CA ARG A 35 24.92 9.28 18.75
C ARG A 35 24.22 8.50 19.87
N PHE A 36 23.91 7.23 19.64
CA PHE A 36 23.26 6.37 20.65
C PHE A 36 24.10 6.13 21.91
N LYS A 37 25.43 6.11 21.77
CA LYS A 37 26.33 6.06 22.92
C LYS A 37 26.23 7.34 23.77
N ASN A 38 26.08 8.50 23.14
CA ASN A 38 26.04 9.80 23.83
C ASN A 38 24.64 10.20 24.28
N ASP A 39 23.60 9.60 23.71
CA ASP A 39 22.19 9.84 23.99
C ASP A 39 21.43 8.50 24.06
N PHE A 40 21.30 7.99 25.27
CA PHE A 40 20.66 6.70 25.52
C PHE A 40 19.14 6.75 25.34
N ASP A 41 18.51 7.90 25.58
CA ASP A 41 17.06 8.06 25.41
C ASP A 41 16.71 7.97 23.91
N ALA A 42 17.51 8.60 23.05
CA ALA A 42 17.38 8.44 21.60
C ALA A 42 17.57 6.99 21.14
N PHE A 43 18.50 6.24 21.77
CA PHE A 43 18.65 4.81 21.48
C PHE A 43 17.43 4.00 21.89
N SER A 44 16.93 4.24 23.11
CA SER A 44 15.78 3.53 23.65
C SER A 44 14.52 3.76 22.80
N ASP A 45 14.23 5.00 22.40
CA ASP A 45 13.09 5.31 21.53
C ASP A 45 13.26 4.67 20.13
N ALA A 46 14.43 4.82 19.52
CA ALA A 46 14.69 4.24 18.20
C ALA A 46 14.58 2.71 18.20
N PHE A 47 15.13 2.06 19.22
CA PHE A 47 15.06 0.61 19.36
C PHE A 47 13.62 0.13 19.59
N ALA A 48 12.86 0.81 20.47
CA ALA A 48 11.46 0.47 20.72
C ALA A 48 10.61 0.58 19.45
N ARG A 49 10.76 1.68 18.69
CA ARG A 49 10.05 1.90 17.41
C ARG A 49 10.47 0.89 16.33
N ALA A 50 11.77 0.59 16.23
CA ALA A 50 12.29 -0.38 15.28
C ALA A 50 11.83 -1.81 15.59
N TRP A 51 11.84 -2.21 16.86
CA TRP A 51 11.33 -3.50 17.32
C TRP A 51 9.83 -3.64 17.04
N PHE A 52 9.07 -2.57 17.32
CA PHE A 52 7.64 -2.53 17.01
C PHE A 52 7.38 -2.72 15.52
N LYS A 53 8.06 -1.94 14.66
CA LYS A 53 7.97 -2.11 13.21
C LYS A 53 8.36 -3.52 12.78
N LEU A 54 9.46 -4.07 13.29
CA LEU A 54 9.93 -5.41 12.94
C LEU A 54 8.86 -6.49 13.17
N THR A 55 8.15 -6.39 14.28
CA THR A 55 7.20 -7.40 14.76
C THR A 55 5.76 -7.20 14.23
N HIS A 56 5.48 -6.08 13.56
CA HIS A 56 4.13 -5.75 13.08
C HIS A 56 4.06 -5.32 11.60
N ARG A 57 5.20 -5.19 10.90
CA ARG A 57 5.26 -4.72 9.50
C ARG A 57 4.47 -5.56 8.50
N ASP A 58 4.16 -6.82 8.83
CA ASP A 58 3.40 -7.77 8.02
C ASP A 58 1.93 -7.94 8.47
N MET A 59 1.49 -7.15 9.46
CA MET A 59 0.10 -7.15 9.91
C MET A 59 -0.80 -6.26 9.05
N GLY A 60 -0.26 -5.48 8.11
CA GLY A 60 -1.02 -4.58 7.25
C GLY A 60 -1.70 -3.43 8.01
N PRO A 61 -2.82 -2.89 7.49
CA PRO A 61 -3.50 -1.72 8.04
C PRO A 61 -3.93 -1.90 9.50
N LYS A 62 -3.95 -0.79 10.25
CA LYS A 62 -4.31 -0.73 11.67
C LYS A 62 -5.68 -1.31 12.00
N ASP A 63 -6.63 -1.31 11.05
CA ASP A 63 -7.94 -1.96 11.19
C ASP A 63 -7.88 -3.46 11.50
N ARG A 64 -6.74 -4.12 11.22
CA ARG A 64 -6.51 -5.55 11.51
C ARG A 64 -5.97 -5.80 12.92
N TRP A 65 -5.68 -4.76 13.68
CA TRP A 65 -4.97 -4.86 14.95
C TRP A 65 -5.97 -4.92 16.10
N PHE A 66 -5.77 -5.87 17.02
CA PHE A 66 -6.67 -6.10 18.14
C PHE A 66 -5.90 -6.12 19.45
N GLY A 67 -6.50 -5.57 20.52
CA GLY A 67 -5.95 -5.61 21.86
C GLY A 67 -5.91 -4.23 22.53
N PRO A 68 -5.73 -4.20 23.86
CA PRO A 68 -5.73 -2.95 24.64
C PRO A 68 -4.47 -2.10 24.41
N ASP A 69 -3.36 -2.72 24.02
CA ASP A 69 -2.04 -2.08 23.93
C ASP A 69 -1.70 -1.57 22.52
N VAL A 70 -2.67 -1.50 21.61
CA VAL A 70 -2.45 -0.98 20.26
C VAL A 70 -2.08 0.51 20.35
N PRO A 71 -0.89 0.91 19.86
CA PRO A 71 -0.48 2.31 19.91
C PRO A 71 -1.46 3.22 19.18
N GLN A 72 -1.73 4.39 19.75
CA GLN A 72 -2.62 5.37 19.14
C GLN A 72 -1.95 6.15 18.01
N GLU A 73 -0.63 6.28 18.05
CA GLU A 73 0.18 6.86 16.96
C GLU A 73 -0.06 6.09 15.66
N GLU A 74 -0.18 6.82 14.54
CA GLU A 74 -0.19 6.26 13.20
C GLU A 74 1.22 6.37 12.62
N LEU A 75 1.74 5.25 12.13
CA LEU A 75 3.09 5.17 11.60
C LEU A 75 3.02 5.05 10.08
N ILE A 76 3.86 5.79 9.37
CA ILE A 76 3.83 5.84 7.90
C ILE A 76 3.94 4.47 7.22
N TRP A 77 4.70 3.54 7.81
CA TRP A 77 4.88 2.18 7.27
C TRP A 77 3.62 1.31 7.37
N GLN A 78 2.61 1.72 8.13
CA GLN A 78 1.30 1.06 8.22
C GLN A 78 0.38 1.44 7.06
N ASP A 79 0.84 2.32 6.15
CA ASP A 79 0.08 2.84 5.02
C ASP A 79 -1.29 3.43 5.45
N PRO A 80 -1.33 4.41 6.38
CA PRO A 80 -2.57 4.91 6.97
C PRO A 80 -3.54 5.45 5.91
N ILE A 81 -4.84 5.28 6.14
CA ILE A 81 -5.92 5.71 5.22
C ILE A 81 -7.03 6.35 6.06
N PRO A 82 -7.44 7.59 5.77
CA PRO A 82 -8.61 8.21 6.39
C PRO A 82 -9.88 7.40 6.12
N LYS A 83 -10.89 7.44 6.99
CA LYS A 83 -12.16 6.76 6.69
C LYS A 83 -12.94 7.51 5.62
N GLY A 84 -13.50 6.77 4.66
CA GLY A 84 -14.38 7.32 3.62
C GLY A 84 -15.80 7.57 4.11
N ASN A 85 -16.58 8.25 3.26
CA ASN A 85 -18.02 8.38 3.44
C ASN A 85 -18.73 7.06 3.12
N TYR A 86 -19.72 6.69 3.93
CA TYR A 86 -20.56 5.50 3.73
C TYR A 86 -21.97 5.85 3.26
N ASP A 87 -22.38 7.10 3.42
CA ASP A 87 -23.75 7.56 3.23
C ASP A 87 -23.84 8.41 1.96
N TYR A 88 -24.10 7.74 0.84
CA TYR A 88 -24.36 8.36 -0.46
C TYR A 88 -25.19 7.45 -1.37
N ASP A 89 -25.84 8.06 -2.36
CA ASP A 89 -26.62 7.33 -3.36
C ASP A 89 -25.69 6.68 -4.40
N VAL A 90 -25.40 5.40 -4.17
CA VAL A 90 -24.56 4.57 -5.05
C VAL A 90 -25.10 4.52 -6.48
N GLU A 91 -26.42 4.43 -6.65
CA GLU A 91 -27.03 4.28 -7.97
C GLU A 91 -26.99 5.61 -8.75
N ALA A 92 -27.13 6.75 -8.07
CA ALA A 92 -26.92 8.06 -8.69
C ALA A 92 -25.47 8.24 -9.17
N VAL A 93 -24.48 7.80 -8.37
CA VAL A 93 -23.06 7.84 -8.76
C VAL A 93 -22.81 6.92 -9.96
N LYS A 94 -23.32 5.68 -9.93
CA LYS A 94 -23.22 4.74 -11.06
C LYS A 94 -23.83 5.32 -12.33
N ALA A 95 -25.00 5.95 -12.24
CA ALA A 95 -25.67 6.58 -13.38
C ALA A 95 -24.82 7.73 -13.96
N LYS A 96 -24.22 8.56 -13.10
CA LYS A 96 -23.31 9.63 -13.52
C LYS A 96 -22.09 9.08 -14.23
N ILE A 97 -21.43 8.06 -13.68
CA ILE A 97 -20.28 7.39 -14.30
C ILE A 97 -20.71 6.73 -15.63
N ALA A 98 -21.88 6.12 -15.67
CA ALA A 98 -22.38 5.46 -16.88
C ALA A 98 -22.62 6.46 -18.03
N ALA A 99 -23.02 7.69 -17.71
CA ALA A 99 -23.21 8.79 -18.65
C ALA A 99 -21.91 9.45 -19.12
N THR A 100 -20.75 9.11 -18.54
CA THR A 100 -19.45 9.57 -19.03
C THR A 100 -19.10 8.94 -20.37
N GLY A 101 -18.21 9.60 -21.13
CA GLY A 101 -17.64 9.07 -22.36
C GLY A 101 -16.59 7.97 -22.16
N LEU A 102 -16.31 7.55 -20.92
CA LEU A 102 -15.32 6.53 -20.62
C LEU A 102 -15.74 5.16 -21.17
N SER A 103 -14.80 4.50 -21.85
CA SER A 103 -14.98 3.17 -22.39
C SER A 103 -15.02 2.11 -21.29
N ILE A 104 -15.58 0.93 -21.61
CA ILE A 104 -15.56 -0.23 -20.71
C ILE A 104 -14.12 -0.58 -20.31
N SER A 105 -13.18 -0.52 -21.27
CA SER A 105 -11.78 -0.85 -21.03
C SER A 105 -11.14 0.09 -20.01
N GLU A 106 -11.34 1.41 -20.15
CA GLU A 106 -10.83 2.42 -19.21
C GLU A 106 -11.38 2.20 -17.80
N LEU A 107 -12.70 2.04 -17.67
CA LEU A 107 -13.36 1.82 -16.39
C LEU A 107 -12.84 0.58 -15.66
N VAL A 108 -12.78 -0.56 -16.37
CA VAL A 108 -12.34 -1.84 -15.78
C VAL A 108 -10.85 -1.82 -15.48
N SER A 109 -10.04 -1.26 -16.39
CA SER A 109 -8.58 -1.24 -16.24
C SER A 109 -8.13 -0.37 -15.08
N THR A 110 -8.69 0.83 -14.92
CA THR A 110 -8.33 1.71 -13.79
C THR A 110 -8.75 1.11 -12.46
N ALA A 111 -9.91 0.45 -12.38
CA ALA A 111 -10.33 -0.26 -11.17
C ALA A 111 -9.41 -1.45 -10.85
N TRP A 112 -9.02 -2.21 -11.87
CA TRP A 112 -8.07 -3.31 -11.75
C TRP A 112 -6.69 -2.82 -11.30
N ASP A 113 -6.14 -1.81 -11.97
CA ASP A 113 -4.82 -1.26 -11.68
C ASP A 113 -4.75 -0.69 -10.25
N SER A 114 -5.87 -0.18 -9.73
CA SER A 114 -6.01 0.27 -8.34
C SER A 114 -6.03 -0.91 -7.35
N ALA A 115 -6.79 -1.96 -7.64
CA ALA A 115 -6.98 -3.10 -6.74
C ALA A 115 -5.84 -4.14 -6.76
N ARG A 116 -5.17 -4.34 -7.90
CA ARG A 116 -4.19 -5.42 -8.13
C ARG A 116 -2.93 -5.33 -7.28
N THR A 117 -2.66 -4.16 -6.70
CA THR A 117 -1.49 -3.94 -5.84
C THR A 117 -1.60 -4.66 -4.49
N PHE A 118 -2.78 -5.16 -4.14
CA PHE A 118 -2.97 -5.93 -2.92
C PHE A 118 -2.14 -7.22 -2.94
N ARG A 119 -1.40 -7.46 -1.86
CA ARG A 119 -0.69 -8.73 -1.65
C ARG A 119 -1.06 -9.34 -0.30
N GLY A 120 -1.46 -10.61 -0.32
CA GLY A 120 -1.87 -11.34 0.88
C GLY A 120 -0.72 -11.70 1.82
N SER A 121 0.54 -11.49 1.43
CA SER A 121 1.72 -11.80 2.24
C SER A 121 1.88 -10.90 3.45
N ASP A 122 1.58 -9.61 3.30
CA ASP A 122 1.69 -8.60 4.36
C ASP A 122 0.49 -7.64 4.41
N PHE A 123 -0.54 -7.93 3.62
CA PHE A 123 -1.81 -7.21 3.57
C PHE A 123 -1.68 -5.73 3.15
N ARG A 124 -0.60 -5.37 2.47
CA ARG A 124 -0.41 -4.04 1.88
C ARG A 124 -1.04 -3.93 0.49
N GLY A 125 -1.20 -2.70 0.02
CA GLY A 125 -1.76 -2.37 -1.29
C GLY A 125 -3.29 -2.44 -1.35
N GLY A 126 -3.81 -2.51 -2.57
CA GLY A 126 -5.25 -2.53 -2.85
C GLY A 126 -5.83 -1.15 -3.15
N ALA A 127 -7.13 -1.13 -3.46
CA ALA A 127 -7.82 0.07 -3.95
C ALA A 127 -8.14 1.11 -2.85
N ASN A 128 -8.10 0.73 -1.58
CA ASN A 128 -8.37 1.67 -0.48
C ASN A 128 -7.22 2.70 -0.37
N GLY A 129 -7.55 3.97 -0.15
CA GLY A 129 -6.61 5.09 -0.15
C GLY A 129 -6.40 5.73 -1.53
N ALA A 130 -6.86 5.09 -2.61
CA ALA A 130 -6.66 5.53 -3.99
C ALA A 130 -5.21 5.95 -4.29
N ARG A 131 -4.24 5.17 -3.77
CA ARG A 131 -2.81 5.43 -3.96
C ARG A 131 -2.37 5.35 -5.42
N ILE A 132 -3.20 4.79 -6.30
CA ILE A 132 -3.00 4.82 -7.76
C ILE A 132 -2.83 6.25 -8.31
N ARG A 133 -3.43 7.28 -7.68
CA ARG A 133 -3.29 8.68 -8.10
C ARG A 133 -2.06 9.38 -7.51
N LEU A 134 -1.32 8.71 -6.63
CA LEU A 134 -0.18 9.25 -5.88
C LEU A 134 1.15 8.68 -6.41
N GLU A 135 2.26 9.29 -6.01
CA GLU A 135 3.58 8.71 -6.26
C GLU A 135 3.79 7.46 -5.38
N PRO A 136 4.41 6.39 -5.94
CA PRO A 136 4.95 6.27 -7.30
C PRO A 136 3.94 5.73 -8.33
N GLN A 137 2.77 5.26 -7.88
CA GLN A 137 1.87 4.44 -8.71
C GLN A 137 1.33 5.16 -9.95
N LYS A 138 1.05 6.47 -9.86
CA LYS A 138 0.52 7.23 -10.99
C LYS A 138 1.46 7.26 -12.22
N ASN A 139 2.75 7.01 -11.99
CA ASN A 139 3.80 7.03 -13.02
C ASN A 139 4.26 5.62 -13.45
N TRP A 140 3.68 4.55 -12.90
CA TRP A 140 4.05 3.20 -13.32
C TRP A 140 3.64 2.95 -14.76
N ALA A 141 4.56 2.40 -15.57
CA ALA A 141 4.31 2.12 -16.97
C ALA A 141 3.12 1.16 -17.17
N GLY A 142 2.96 0.20 -16.25
CA GLY A 142 1.84 -0.76 -16.27
C GLY A 142 0.47 -0.15 -15.92
N ASN A 143 0.42 1.10 -15.43
CA ASN A 143 -0.81 1.84 -15.15
C ASN A 143 -1.19 2.80 -16.30
N GLU A 144 -0.42 2.83 -17.39
CA GLU A 144 -0.66 3.71 -18.56
C GLU A 144 -0.95 5.18 -18.15
N PRO A 145 0.05 5.94 -17.66
CA PRO A 145 -0.16 7.21 -16.94
C PRO A 145 -1.07 8.22 -17.65
N ALA A 146 -0.98 8.32 -18.98
CA ALA A 146 -1.85 9.21 -19.77
C ALA A 146 -3.33 8.76 -19.73
N GLN A 147 -3.60 7.46 -19.84
CA GLN A 147 -4.95 6.91 -19.74
C GLN A 147 -5.48 7.09 -18.30
N LEU A 148 -4.66 6.77 -17.31
CA LEU A 148 -5.01 6.95 -15.90
C LEU A 148 -5.38 8.40 -15.59
N GLN A 149 -4.57 9.36 -16.03
CA GLN A 149 -4.84 10.79 -15.83
C GLN A 149 -6.15 11.22 -16.49
N ASN A 150 -6.45 10.74 -17.70
CA ASN A 150 -7.71 11.02 -18.37
C ASN A 150 -8.90 10.49 -17.57
N VAL A 151 -8.84 9.23 -17.09
CA VAL A 151 -9.91 8.64 -16.27
C VAL A 151 -10.09 9.42 -14.96
N LEU A 152 -9.00 9.71 -14.24
CA LEU A 152 -9.06 10.45 -12.98
C LEU A 152 -9.64 11.86 -13.16
N SER A 153 -9.30 12.56 -14.24
CA SER A 153 -9.86 13.89 -14.54
C SER A 153 -11.39 13.89 -14.70
N VAL A 154 -11.99 12.75 -15.03
CA VAL A 154 -13.44 12.57 -15.15
C VAL A 154 -14.05 12.10 -13.82
N LEU A 155 -13.36 11.22 -13.09
CA LEU A 155 -13.88 10.65 -11.84
C LEU A 155 -13.74 11.59 -10.64
N GLU A 156 -12.69 12.41 -10.57
CA GLU A 156 -12.48 13.36 -9.46
C GLU A 156 -13.61 14.39 -9.30
N PRO A 157 -14.12 15.04 -10.37
CA PRO A 157 -15.28 15.91 -10.25
C PRO A 157 -16.54 15.19 -9.77
N ILE A 158 -16.74 13.92 -10.17
CA ILE A 158 -17.88 13.10 -9.72
C ILE A 158 -17.73 12.80 -8.22
N ALA A 159 -16.53 12.40 -7.77
CA ALA A 159 -16.26 12.17 -6.36
C ALA A 159 -16.56 13.42 -5.52
N ALA A 160 -16.14 14.60 -5.99
CA ALA A 160 -16.40 15.87 -5.35
C ALA A 160 -17.88 16.27 -5.34
N GLU A 161 -18.60 16.06 -6.46
CA GLU A 161 -20.05 16.35 -6.59
C GLU A 161 -20.88 15.58 -5.56
N PHE A 162 -20.52 14.32 -5.32
CA PHE A 162 -21.25 13.43 -4.39
C PHE A 162 -20.66 13.41 -2.97
N GLY A 163 -19.55 14.11 -2.71
CA GLY A 163 -18.89 14.11 -1.40
C GLY A 163 -18.38 12.72 -0.98
N ILE A 164 -17.84 11.97 -1.94
CA ILE A 164 -17.32 10.61 -1.73
C ILE A 164 -15.82 10.55 -2.07
N SER A 165 -15.17 9.47 -1.67
CA SER A 165 -13.76 9.27 -1.99
C SER A 165 -13.56 8.96 -3.48
N ILE A 166 -12.41 9.35 -4.01
CA ILE A 166 -11.99 8.91 -5.35
C ILE A 166 -11.74 7.39 -5.34
N ALA A 167 -11.30 6.81 -4.21
CA ALA A 167 -11.14 5.37 -4.05
C ALA A 167 -12.43 4.57 -4.30
N ASP A 168 -13.56 4.99 -3.70
CA ASP A 168 -14.85 4.35 -3.98
C ASP A 168 -15.31 4.63 -5.40
N THR A 169 -15.12 5.85 -5.90
CA THR A 169 -15.50 6.23 -7.26
C THR A 169 -14.78 5.39 -8.32
N ILE A 170 -13.49 5.09 -8.15
CA ILE A 170 -12.71 4.21 -9.03
C ILE A 170 -13.29 2.78 -9.03
N VAL A 171 -13.62 2.23 -7.87
CA VAL A 171 -14.18 0.88 -7.77
C VAL A 171 -15.59 0.81 -8.36
N LEU A 172 -16.43 1.82 -8.11
CA LEU A 172 -17.74 1.96 -8.74
C LEU A 172 -17.62 2.07 -10.26
N ALA A 173 -16.63 2.81 -10.75
CA ALA A 173 -16.37 2.93 -12.18
C ALA A 173 -16.07 1.55 -12.80
N GLY A 174 -15.23 0.74 -12.15
CA GLY A 174 -15.00 -0.65 -12.53
C GLY A 174 -16.27 -1.49 -12.57
N ASN A 175 -17.09 -1.43 -11.52
CA ASN A 175 -18.38 -2.13 -11.46
C ASN A 175 -19.30 -1.73 -12.61
N VAL A 176 -19.44 -0.43 -12.89
CA VAL A 176 -20.21 0.08 -14.03
C VAL A 176 -19.66 -0.44 -15.36
N GLY A 177 -18.33 -0.52 -15.51
CA GLY A 177 -17.69 -1.10 -16.68
C GLY A 177 -18.07 -2.57 -16.88
N VAL A 178 -18.02 -3.37 -15.81
CA VAL A 178 -18.42 -4.78 -15.81
C VAL A 178 -19.91 -4.95 -16.12
N GLU A 179 -20.79 -4.21 -15.43
CA GLU A 179 -22.24 -4.23 -15.68
C GLU A 179 -22.57 -3.85 -17.13
N LYS A 180 -21.90 -2.83 -17.69
CA LYS A 180 -22.01 -2.46 -19.12
C LYS A 180 -21.60 -3.60 -20.05
N ALA A 181 -20.52 -4.32 -19.74
CA ALA A 181 -20.07 -5.46 -20.54
C ALA A 181 -21.06 -6.63 -20.49
N ILE A 182 -21.56 -6.96 -19.28
CA ILE A 182 -22.56 -8.02 -19.06
C ILE A 182 -23.86 -7.70 -19.82
N ARG A 183 -24.33 -6.45 -19.76
CA ARG A 183 -25.51 -5.98 -20.52
C ARG A 183 -25.34 -6.12 -22.02
N LYS A 184 -24.16 -5.82 -22.57
CA LYS A 184 -23.85 -6.05 -23.99
C LYS A 184 -23.89 -7.53 -24.38
N ALA A 185 -23.62 -8.43 -23.44
CA ALA A 185 -23.75 -9.88 -23.64
C ALA A 185 -25.20 -10.40 -23.46
N GLY A 186 -26.18 -9.51 -23.24
CA GLY A 186 -27.60 -9.88 -23.10
C GLY A 186 -28.01 -10.33 -21.70
N MET A 187 -27.16 -10.13 -20.69
CA MET A 187 -27.45 -10.47 -19.30
C MET A 187 -27.62 -9.21 -18.45
N VAL A 188 -28.38 -9.30 -17.36
CA VAL A 188 -28.51 -8.21 -16.38
C VAL A 188 -28.12 -8.78 -15.03
N VAL A 189 -26.97 -8.34 -14.53
CA VAL A 189 -26.40 -8.74 -13.25
C VAL A 189 -25.93 -7.49 -12.54
N ASP A 190 -26.32 -7.36 -11.27
CA ASP A 190 -25.86 -6.27 -10.42
C ASP A 190 -24.56 -6.68 -9.73
N VAL A 191 -23.53 -5.84 -9.82
CA VAL A 191 -22.24 -6.12 -9.17
C VAL A 191 -22.27 -5.57 -7.75
N PRO A 192 -22.03 -6.41 -6.72
CA PRO A 192 -22.00 -5.95 -5.34
C PRO A 192 -20.98 -4.83 -5.13
N PHE A 193 -21.35 -3.87 -4.29
CA PHE A 193 -20.49 -2.76 -3.93
C PHE A 193 -20.59 -2.49 -2.43
N ALA A 194 -19.43 -2.25 -1.80
CA ALA A 194 -19.32 -1.87 -0.40
C ALA A 194 -18.63 -0.49 -0.33
N PRO A 195 -19.33 0.55 0.17
CA PRO A 195 -18.76 1.89 0.32
C PRO A 195 -17.83 1.98 1.53
N GLY A 196 -17.11 3.10 1.64
CA GLY A 196 -16.33 3.47 2.82
C GLY A 196 -14.82 3.54 2.61
N ARG A 197 -14.34 3.33 1.38
CA ARG A 197 -12.91 3.53 1.10
C ARG A 197 -12.55 4.99 1.29
N GLY A 198 -11.37 5.25 1.83
CA GLY A 198 -10.85 6.60 1.99
C GLY A 198 -9.86 6.99 0.93
N ASP A 199 -9.45 8.24 0.99
CA ASP A 199 -8.42 8.83 0.15
C ASP A 199 -7.20 9.16 1.00
N ALA A 200 -6.09 8.44 0.78
CA ALA A 200 -4.81 8.76 1.39
C ALA A 200 -4.20 10.00 0.72
N SER A 201 -3.35 10.72 1.44
CA SER A 201 -2.56 11.82 0.89
C SER A 201 -1.13 11.36 0.55
N GLN A 202 -0.36 12.23 -0.12
CA GLN A 202 1.04 11.93 -0.42
C GLN A 202 1.89 11.84 0.84
N GLU A 203 1.58 12.61 1.88
CA GLU A 203 2.26 12.62 3.18
C GLU A 203 2.00 11.32 3.96
N MET A 204 0.86 10.66 3.71
CA MET A 204 0.49 9.36 4.28
C MET A 204 1.06 8.18 3.47
N THR A 205 1.94 8.45 2.50
CA THR A 205 2.45 7.46 1.55
C THR A 205 3.97 7.52 1.50
N ASP A 206 4.63 6.51 2.05
CA ASP A 206 6.06 6.28 1.88
C ASP A 206 6.34 5.74 0.46
N ALA A 207 6.64 6.64 -0.47
CA ALA A 207 6.78 6.31 -1.89
C ALA A 207 7.82 5.21 -2.16
N GLU A 208 8.96 5.23 -1.47
CA GLU A 208 10.03 4.22 -1.60
C GLU A 208 9.51 2.82 -1.21
N SER A 209 8.69 2.75 -0.16
CA SER A 209 8.11 1.47 0.28
C SER A 209 7.15 0.85 -0.74
N PHE A 210 6.55 1.67 -1.62
CA PHE A 210 5.62 1.24 -2.67
C PHE A 210 6.32 0.82 -3.96
N GLU A 211 7.59 1.18 -4.19
CA GLU A 211 8.33 0.76 -5.39
C GLU A 211 8.39 -0.77 -5.53
N SER A 212 8.51 -1.48 -4.39
CA SER A 212 8.49 -2.95 -4.35
C SER A 212 7.17 -3.59 -4.77
N MET A 213 6.11 -2.80 -4.95
CA MET A 213 4.79 -3.25 -5.38
C MET A 213 4.51 -3.00 -6.86
N GLU A 214 5.43 -2.37 -7.59
CA GLU A 214 5.26 -2.22 -9.03
C GLU A 214 5.25 -3.62 -9.67
N PRO A 215 4.17 -3.99 -10.38
CA PRO A 215 4.11 -5.31 -10.99
C PRO A 215 5.24 -5.46 -12.02
N LEU A 216 5.85 -6.65 -12.07
CA LEU A 216 6.82 -7.01 -13.10
C LEU A 216 6.12 -7.64 -14.31
N ALA A 217 5.02 -8.32 -14.05
CA ALA A 217 4.09 -8.87 -15.02
C ALA A 217 2.67 -8.77 -14.44
N ASP A 218 1.69 -8.55 -15.31
CA ASP A 218 0.28 -8.64 -14.99
C ASP A 218 -0.42 -9.43 -16.10
N GLY A 219 -0.74 -10.69 -15.81
CA GLY A 219 -1.44 -11.57 -16.76
C GLY A 219 -2.86 -11.10 -17.11
N TYR A 220 -3.54 -10.39 -16.21
CA TYR A 220 -4.90 -9.92 -16.42
C TYR A 220 -4.95 -8.70 -17.36
N ARG A 221 -3.87 -7.92 -17.39
CA ARG A 221 -3.67 -6.82 -18.36
C ARG A 221 -2.81 -7.25 -19.56
N ASN A 222 -2.39 -8.52 -19.61
CA ASN A 222 -1.44 -9.05 -20.59
C ASN A 222 -0.19 -8.15 -20.73
N TRP A 223 0.33 -7.70 -19.59
CA TRP A 223 1.42 -6.73 -19.51
C TRP A 223 2.67 -7.35 -18.90
N GLN A 224 3.84 -6.97 -19.40
CA GLN A 224 5.13 -7.39 -18.87
C GLN A 224 6.14 -6.24 -19.00
N LYS A 225 6.84 -5.92 -17.91
CA LYS A 225 7.78 -4.80 -17.85
C LYS A 225 9.01 -5.02 -18.75
N LYS A 226 9.55 -6.23 -18.73
CA LYS A 226 10.71 -6.68 -19.50
C LYS A 226 10.75 -8.20 -19.57
N GLU A 227 11.58 -8.76 -20.42
CA GLU A 227 11.84 -10.20 -20.41
C GLU A 227 12.55 -10.60 -19.11
N TYR A 228 12.02 -11.65 -18.45
CA TYR A 228 12.58 -12.21 -17.22
C TYR A 228 13.04 -13.65 -17.47
N VAL A 229 14.01 -14.12 -16.68
CA VAL A 229 14.54 -15.49 -16.75
C VAL A 229 13.48 -16.53 -16.37
N VAL A 230 12.53 -16.15 -15.53
CA VAL A 230 11.40 -16.99 -15.13
C VAL A 230 10.25 -16.83 -16.13
N SER A 231 9.65 -17.96 -16.54
CA SER A 231 8.52 -17.97 -17.47
C SER A 231 7.31 -17.21 -16.93
N GLN A 232 6.57 -16.53 -17.81
CA GLN A 232 5.38 -15.71 -17.49
C GLN A 232 4.36 -16.41 -16.57
N LYS A 233 4.09 -17.71 -16.79
CA LYS A 233 3.16 -18.51 -15.97
C LYS A 233 3.57 -18.67 -14.50
N LYS A 234 4.84 -18.44 -14.16
CA LYS A 234 5.40 -18.61 -12.80
C LYS A 234 5.64 -17.27 -12.09
N CYS A 235 5.46 -16.14 -12.78
CA CYS A 235 5.63 -14.80 -12.20
C CYS A 235 4.32 -14.19 -11.69
N CYS A 236 3.17 -14.76 -12.08
CA CYS A 236 1.84 -14.36 -11.61
C CYS A 236 1.47 -15.08 -10.30
#